data_AF-A0A3M8QSX5-F1
#
_entry.id   AF-A0A3M8QSX5-F1
#
_cell.length_a   1.000
_cell.length_b   1.000
_cell.length_c   1.000
_cell.angle_alpha   90.00
_cell.angle_beta   90.00
_cell.angle_gamma   90.00
#
_symmetry.space_group_name_H-M   'P 1'
#
loop_
_entity.id
_entity.type
_entity.pdbx_description
1 polymer ?
#
loop_
_entity_poly.entity_id
_entity_poly.type
_entity_poly.pdbx_seq_one_letter_code
_entity_poly.pdbx_strand_id
1 'polypeptide(L)'
;MTNRVYQVISALLGYPDAELRAALPEIRDYLATTPCPEEERAALLDVVQWMEGQAPLDLESAYVQTFDLNPDHDLHLTYHLFEEGDRERGPAMIRLAEHYESYGLTIVGNELPDYLPLILEYASTLDDDEARIFLGDAVRAIETLADHLEKAASPYANLVRFVERRGRLAELSTMKECMP
;
A
#
# COMPACT_ATOMS: atom_id res chain seq x y z
N MET A 1 -17.38 8.89 1.93
CA MET A 1 -16.39 9.77 1.26
C MET A 1 -15.36 8.85 0.66
N THR A 2 -15.12 8.91 -0.65
CA THR A 2 -14.18 8.00 -1.33
C THR A 2 -12.78 8.16 -0.76
N ASN A 3 -12.14 7.05 -0.41
CA ASN A 3 -10.83 7.04 0.25
C ASN A 3 -9.70 7.18 -0.79
N ARG A 4 -9.77 8.28 -1.56
CA ARG A 4 -8.93 8.55 -2.75
C ARG A 4 -7.43 8.59 -2.44
N VAL A 5 -7.04 8.76 -1.17
CA VAL A 5 -5.65 8.64 -0.74
C VAL A 5 -5.08 7.23 -0.96
N TYR A 6 -5.87 6.16 -0.77
CA TYR A 6 -5.40 4.81 -1.07
C TYR A 6 -5.23 4.58 -2.57
N GLN A 7 -6.09 5.15 -3.41
CA GLN A 7 -5.91 5.11 -4.86
C GLN A 7 -4.62 5.81 -5.29
N VAL A 8 -4.33 6.97 -4.69
CA VAL A 8 -3.09 7.72 -4.97
C VAL A 8 -1.85 6.93 -4.51
N ILE A 9 -1.89 6.34 -3.32
CA ILE A 9 -0.78 5.54 -2.81
C ILE A 9 -0.60 4.27 -3.64
N SER A 10 -1.69 3.64 -4.08
CA SER A 10 -1.63 2.50 -5.01
C SER A 10 -0.88 2.86 -6.29
N ALA A 11 -1.24 3.99 -6.92
CA ALA A 11 -0.56 4.47 -8.12
C ALA A 11 0.93 4.78 -7.87
N LEU A 12 1.26 5.41 -6.74
CA LEU A 12 2.65 5.72 -6.36
C LEU A 12 3.49 4.47 -6.01
N LEU A 13 2.86 3.36 -5.62
CA LEU A 13 3.52 2.07 -5.42
C LEU A 13 3.59 1.22 -6.70
N GLY A 14 2.94 1.65 -7.77
CA GLY A 14 3.04 1.01 -9.09
C GLY A 14 4.31 1.41 -9.84
N TYR A 15 4.59 0.67 -10.92
CA TYR A 15 5.73 0.96 -11.78
C TYR A 15 5.65 2.40 -12.34
N PRO A 16 6.72 3.21 -12.22
CA PRO A 16 6.64 4.65 -12.47
C PRO A 16 6.79 4.99 -13.95
N ASP A 17 5.83 4.54 -14.76
CA ASP A 17 5.79 4.75 -16.19
C ASP A 17 5.52 6.21 -16.59
N ALA A 18 5.34 6.45 -17.90
CA ALA A 18 5.08 7.79 -18.40
C ALA A 18 3.74 8.37 -17.91
N GLU A 19 2.73 7.53 -17.65
CA GLU A 19 1.41 7.96 -17.19
C GLU A 19 1.48 8.40 -15.73
N LEU A 20 2.09 7.59 -14.85
CA LEU A 20 2.29 7.98 -13.45
C LEU A 20 3.09 9.27 -13.34
N ARG A 21 4.22 9.38 -14.08
CA ARG A 21 5.06 10.58 -14.07
C ARG A 21 4.31 11.83 -14.53
N ALA A 22 3.43 11.70 -15.52
CA ALA A 22 2.60 12.81 -15.97
C ALA A 22 1.54 13.22 -14.93
N ALA A 23 1.10 12.29 -14.08
CA ALA A 23 0.12 12.53 -13.03
C ALA A 23 0.72 13.09 -11.73
N LEU A 24 2.05 13.04 -11.53
CA LEU A 24 2.70 13.50 -10.28
C LEU A 24 2.30 14.93 -9.85
N PRO A 25 2.17 15.93 -10.75
CA PRO A 25 1.70 17.26 -10.35
C PRO A 25 0.27 17.26 -9.77
N GLU A 26 -0.66 16.50 -10.37
CA GLU A 26 -2.03 16.37 -9.86
C GLU A 26 -2.04 15.63 -8.50
N ILE A 27 -1.24 14.57 -8.39
CA ILE A 27 -1.07 13.81 -7.15
C ILE A 27 -0.56 14.72 -6.03
N ARG A 28 0.45 15.56 -6.30
CA ARG A 28 0.98 16.54 -5.34
C ARG A 28 -0.10 17.50 -4.86
N ASP A 29 -0.86 18.08 -5.79
CA ASP A 29 -1.91 19.06 -5.48
C ASP A 29 -3.03 18.42 -4.64
N TYR A 30 -3.41 17.18 -4.96
CA TYR A 30 -4.36 16.41 -4.15
C TYR A 30 -3.81 16.19 -2.73
N LEU A 31 -2.60 15.63 -2.60
CA LEU A 31 -1.98 15.33 -1.30
C LEU A 31 -1.78 16.57 -0.43
N ALA A 32 -1.52 17.73 -1.02
CA ALA A 32 -1.40 19.00 -0.31
C ALA A 32 -2.70 19.40 0.43
N THR A 33 -3.85 18.89 -0.03
CA THR A 33 -5.17 19.19 0.55
C THR A 33 -5.79 17.99 1.30
N THR A 34 -5.13 16.83 1.28
CA THR A 34 -5.62 15.62 1.92
C THR A 34 -5.72 15.80 3.44
N PRO A 35 -6.87 15.45 4.06
CA PRO A 35 -7.06 15.55 5.50
C PRO A 35 -6.26 14.48 6.24
N CYS A 36 -5.09 14.87 6.75
CA CYS A 36 -4.24 14.05 7.62
C CYS A 36 -3.34 14.95 8.50
N PRO A 37 -2.70 14.40 9.55
CA PRO A 37 -1.66 15.09 10.29
C PRO A 37 -0.59 15.70 9.37
N GLU A 38 -0.04 16.84 9.78
CA GLU A 38 0.92 17.59 8.95
C GLU A 38 2.19 16.80 8.63
N GLU A 39 2.68 16.02 9.60
CA GLU A 39 3.84 15.14 9.44
C GLU A 39 3.58 14.03 8.40
N GLU A 40 2.39 13.40 8.43
CA GLU A 40 2.01 12.39 7.43
C GLU A 40 1.92 13.00 6.03
N ARG A 41 1.32 14.19 5.91
CA ARG A 41 1.23 14.89 4.63
C ARG A 41 2.60 15.26 4.08
N ALA A 42 3.49 15.77 4.92
CA ALA A 42 4.85 16.10 4.53
C ALA A 42 5.59 14.86 4.03
N ALA A 43 5.50 13.74 4.76
CA ALA A 43 6.13 12.48 4.36
C ALA A 43 5.63 11.97 2.99
N LEU A 44 4.33 12.08 2.69
CA LEU A 44 3.78 11.72 1.37
C LEU A 44 4.27 12.67 0.26
N LEU A 45 4.31 13.97 0.53
CA LEU A 45 4.78 14.97 -0.43
C LEU A 45 6.28 14.83 -0.73
N ASP A 46 7.09 14.42 0.26
CA ASP A 46 8.52 14.16 0.07
C ASP A 46 8.76 13.04 -0.96
N VAL A 47 7.91 12.00 -0.99
CA VAL A 47 8.00 10.93 -1.99
C VAL A 47 7.71 11.48 -3.39
N VAL A 48 6.64 12.27 -3.54
CA VAL A 48 6.27 12.85 -4.83
C VAL A 48 7.35 13.81 -5.31
N GLN A 49 7.88 14.66 -4.43
CA GLN A 49 8.99 15.56 -4.76
C GLN A 49 10.25 14.78 -5.17
N TRP A 50 10.57 13.69 -4.48
CA TRP A 50 11.68 12.82 -4.85
C TRP A 50 11.49 12.23 -6.25
N MET A 51 10.30 11.73 -6.58
CA MET A 51 9.96 11.18 -7.89
C MET A 51 10.05 12.23 -9.00
N GLU A 52 9.49 13.42 -8.79
CA GLU A 52 9.54 14.55 -9.74
C GLU A 52 10.98 15.03 -10.02
N GLY A 53 11.89 14.82 -9.06
CA GLY A 53 13.30 15.17 -9.19
C GLY A 53 14.16 14.17 -9.97
N GLN A 54 13.63 12.98 -10.30
CA GLN A 54 14.38 11.95 -11.01
C GLN A 54 14.27 12.08 -12.54
N ALA A 55 15.32 11.65 -13.25
CA ALA A 55 15.15 11.33 -14.66
C ALA A 55 14.30 10.05 -14.82
N PRO A 56 13.52 9.90 -15.91
CA PRO A 56 12.62 8.75 -16.10
C PRO A 56 13.28 7.38 -15.89
N LEU A 57 14.43 7.15 -16.53
CA LEU A 57 15.15 5.87 -16.42
C LEU A 57 15.72 5.63 -15.02
N ASP A 58 16.10 6.69 -14.30
CA ASP A 58 16.63 6.58 -12.93
C ASP A 58 15.50 6.21 -11.97
N LEU A 59 14.31 6.78 -12.15
CA LEU A 59 13.13 6.45 -11.35
C LEU A 59 12.65 5.00 -11.59
N GLU A 60 12.57 4.60 -12.86
CA GLU A 60 12.25 3.22 -13.25
C GLU A 60 13.28 2.23 -12.69
N SER A 61 14.58 2.57 -12.76
CA SER A 61 15.65 1.75 -12.18
C SER A 61 15.57 1.67 -10.65
N ALA A 62 15.27 2.78 -9.98
CA ALA A 62 15.09 2.82 -8.53
C ALA A 62 13.90 1.95 -8.09
N TYR A 63 12.81 1.93 -8.86
CA TYR A 63 11.67 1.05 -8.61
C TYR A 63 12.09 -0.43 -8.70
N VAL A 64 12.71 -0.83 -9.81
CA VAL A 64 13.16 -2.22 -10.03
C VAL A 64 14.13 -2.67 -8.94
N GLN A 65 15.08 -1.81 -8.56
CA GLN A 65 16.01 -2.10 -7.47
C GLN A 65 15.32 -2.23 -6.11
N THR A 66 14.25 -1.45 -5.89
CA THR A 66 13.52 -1.46 -4.62
C THR A 66 12.63 -2.68 -4.50
N PHE A 67 11.79 -2.96 -5.51
CA PHE A 67 10.70 -3.94 -5.39
C PHE A 67 10.96 -5.25 -6.14
N ASP A 68 11.50 -5.19 -7.36
CA ASP A 68 11.60 -6.38 -8.22
C ASP A 68 12.85 -7.23 -7.92
N LEU A 69 13.92 -6.60 -7.43
CA LEU A 69 15.20 -7.26 -7.16
C LEU A 69 15.45 -7.54 -5.68
N ASN A 70 14.54 -7.13 -4.78
CA ASN A 70 14.70 -7.33 -3.35
C ASN A 70 13.45 -8.02 -2.75
N PRO A 71 13.54 -9.33 -2.42
CA PRO A 71 12.44 -10.07 -1.81
C PRO A 71 11.94 -9.48 -0.47
N ASP A 72 12.81 -8.82 0.29
CA ASP A 72 12.43 -8.19 1.57
C ASP A 72 11.47 -6.99 1.36
N HIS A 73 11.38 -6.48 0.14
CA HIS A 73 10.52 -5.37 -0.23
C HIS A 73 9.34 -5.79 -1.13
N ASP A 74 9.13 -7.08 -1.37
CA ASP A 74 8.09 -7.55 -2.30
C ASP A 74 6.72 -6.97 -1.92
N LEU A 75 5.98 -6.46 -2.91
CA LEU A 75 4.66 -5.87 -2.69
C LEU A 75 3.55 -6.91 -2.47
N HIS A 76 3.85 -8.21 -2.61
CA HIS A 76 2.93 -9.31 -2.28
C HIS A 76 2.99 -9.64 -0.79
N LEU A 77 1.96 -9.22 -0.05
CA LEU A 77 1.96 -9.24 1.41
C LEU A 77 2.10 -10.64 2.01
N THR A 78 1.67 -11.69 1.30
CA THR A 78 1.79 -13.06 1.84
C THR A 78 3.23 -13.51 1.99
N TYR A 79 4.19 -12.98 1.22
CA TYR A 79 5.61 -13.31 1.40
C TYR A 79 6.18 -12.81 2.73
N HIS A 80 5.59 -11.78 3.32
CA HIS A 80 6.01 -11.24 4.62
C HIS A 80 5.33 -11.95 5.80
N LEU A 81 4.27 -12.73 5.54
CA LEU A 81 3.47 -13.41 6.58
C LEU A 81 3.79 -14.89 6.71
N PHE A 82 4.18 -15.53 5.60
CA PHE A 82 4.32 -16.98 5.52
C PHE A 82 5.75 -17.36 5.14
N GLU A 83 6.27 -18.40 5.77
CA GLU A 83 7.54 -19.00 5.36
C GLU A 83 7.41 -19.69 3.99
N GLU A 84 8.54 -19.86 3.29
CA GLU A 84 8.54 -20.56 2.01
C GLU A 84 8.00 -21.99 2.17
N GLY A 85 6.96 -22.32 1.38
CA GLY A 85 6.31 -23.64 1.43
C GLY A 85 5.24 -23.80 2.51
N ASP A 86 4.86 -22.73 3.22
CA ASP A 86 3.72 -22.77 4.14
C ASP A 86 2.43 -23.13 3.40
N ARG A 87 1.73 -24.14 3.91
CA ARG A 87 0.50 -24.66 3.33
C ARG A 87 -0.70 -23.74 3.58
N GLU A 88 -0.62 -22.83 4.54
CA GLU A 88 -1.66 -21.86 4.86
C GLU A 88 -1.68 -20.65 3.91
N ARG A 89 -0.59 -20.43 3.15
CA ARG A 89 -0.51 -19.34 2.17
C ARG A 89 -1.59 -19.47 1.09
N GLY A 90 -1.74 -20.65 0.49
CA GLY A 90 -2.74 -20.91 -0.55
C GLY A 90 -4.17 -20.62 -0.10
N PRO A 91 -4.64 -21.20 1.03
CA PRO A 91 -5.92 -20.86 1.64
C PRO A 91 -6.09 -19.37 1.96
N ALA A 92 -5.04 -18.66 2.40
CA ALA A 92 -5.13 -17.22 2.64
C ALA A 92 -5.39 -16.42 1.35
N MET A 93 -4.70 -16.76 0.26
CA MET A 93 -4.91 -16.14 -1.05
C MET A 93 -6.32 -16.41 -1.60
N ILE A 94 -6.83 -17.63 -1.42
CA ILE A 94 -8.22 -17.98 -1.82
C ILE A 94 -9.22 -17.13 -1.04
N ARG A 95 -9.08 -17.03 0.28
CA ARG A 95 -9.99 -16.21 1.11
C ARG A 95 -9.96 -14.73 0.70
N LEU A 96 -8.79 -14.20 0.36
CA LEU A 96 -8.66 -12.82 -0.10
C LEU A 96 -9.32 -12.61 -1.47
N ALA A 97 -9.17 -13.56 -2.39
CA ALA A 97 -9.86 -13.52 -3.68
C ALA A 97 -11.39 -13.60 -3.51
N GLU A 98 -11.88 -14.54 -2.70
CA GLU A 98 -13.31 -14.66 -2.35
C GLU A 98 -13.85 -13.40 -1.69
N HIS A 99 -13.03 -12.72 -0.88
CA HIS A 99 -13.39 -11.42 -0.30
C HIS A 99 -13.65 -10.39 -1.40
N TYR A 100 -12.74 -10.17 -2.35
CA TYR A 100 -12.97 -9.23 -3.45
C TYR A 100 -14.21 -9.58 -4.28
N GLU A 101 -14.41 -10.87 -4.59
CA GLU A 101 -15.58 -11.34 -5.35
C GLU A 101 -16.89 -11.04 -4.63
N SER A 102 -16.91 -11.13 -3.29
CA SER A 102 -18.10 -10.82 -2.48
C SER A 102 -18.54 -9.34 -2.57
N TYR A 103 -17.62 -8.45 -2.95
CA TYR A 103 -17.87 -7.03 -3.22
C TYR A 103 -18.08 -6.73 -4.72
N GLY A 104 -18.19 -7.78 -5.56
CA GLY A 104 -18.42 -7.66 -6.99
C GLY A 104 -17.18 -7.23 -7.79
N LEU A 105 -15.99 -7.37 -7.22
CA LEU A 105 -14.73 -7.04 -7.87
C LEU A 105 -14.13 -8.28 -8.52
N THR A 106 -13.50 -8.08 -9.67
CA THR A 106 -12.77 -9.11 -10.39
C THR A 106 -11.34 -8.66 -10.54
N ILE A 107 -10.40 -9.46 -10.04
CA ILE A 107 -8.97 -9.23 -10.30
C ILE A 107 -8.74 -9.42 -11.79
N VAL A 108 -8.23 -8.39 -12.46
CA VAL A 108 -7.94 -8.42 -13.89
C VAL A 108 -6.44 -8.67 -14.10
N GLY A 109 -6.11 -9.40 -15.16
CA GLY A 109 -4.72 -9.68 -15.52
C GLY A 109 -4.17 -10.89 -14.79
N ASN A 110 -2.86 -10.88 -14.53
CA ASN A 110 -2.13 -11.97 -13.88
C ASN A 110 -1.63 -11.57 -12.47
N GLU A 111 -2.26 -10.54 -11.89
CA GLU A 111 -1.95 -10.06 -10.55
C GLU A 111 -2.50 -11.02 -9.49
N LEU A 112 -1.75 -11.19 -8.41
CA LEU A 112 -2.17 -11.98 -7.26
C LEU A 112 -3.02 -11.13 -6.31
N PRO A 113 -3.97 -11.74 -5.56
CA PRO A 113 -4.89 -11.01 -4.70
C PRO A 113 -4.20 -10.23 -3.56
N ASP A 114 -2.97 -10.62 -3.19
CA ASP A 114 -2.21 -10.03 -2.09
C ASP A 114 -1.22 -8.94 -2.52
N TYR A 115 -1.26 -8.52 -3.79
CA TYR A 115 -0.48 -7.40 -4.28
C TYR A 115 -0.97 -6.08 -3.63
N LEU A 116 -0.08 -5.38 -2.92
CA LEU A 116 -0.44 -4.22 -2.09
C LEU A 116 -1.14 -3.09 -2.88
N PRO A 117 -0.70 -2.69 -4.09
CA PRO A 117 -1.45 -1.72 -4.89
C PRO A 117 -2.89 -2.16 -5.18
N LEU A 118 -3.14 -3.44 -5.45
CA LEU A 118 -4.49 -3.98 -5.67
C LEU A 118 -5.34 -3.92 -4.38
N ILE A 119 -4.75 -4.28 -3.24
CA ILE A 119 -5.38 -4.12 -1.91
C ILE A 119 -5.81 -2.67 -1.68
N LEU A 120 -4.95 -1.71 -2.04
CA LEU A 120 -5.21 -0.28 -1.87
C LEU A 120 -6.24 0.28 -2.86
N GLU A 121 -6.27 -0.21 -4.10
CA GLU A 121 -7.34 0.10 -5.04
C GLU A 121 -8.69 -0.33 -4.48
N TYR A 122 -8.78 -1.56 -3.96
CA TYR A 122 -9.99 -2.03 -3.30
C TYR A 122 -10.35 -1.18 -2.08
N ALA A 123 -9.39 -0.92 -1.18
CA ALA A 123 -9.62 -0.08 0.00
C ALA A 123 -10.11 1.34 -0.36
N SER A 124 -9.76 1.86 -1.53
CA SER A 124 -10.26 3.15 -2.01
C SER A 124 -11.76 3.17 -2.35
N THR A 125 -12.35 2.00 -2.61
CA THR A 125 -13.78 1.81 -2.91
C THR A 125 -14.65 1.69 -1.65
N LEU A 126 -14.04 1.35 -0.52
CA LEU A 126 -14.68 1.20 0.78
C LEU A 126 -14.90 2.56 1.46
N ASP A 127 -15.78 2.60 2.45
CA ASP A 127 -15.79 3.72 3.38
C ASP A 127 -14.55 3.71 4.29
N ASP A 128 -14.34 4.79 5.04
CA ASP A 128 -13.09 4.98 5.78
C ASP A 128 -12.93 4.01 6.96
N ASP A 129 -14.01 3.57 7.60
CA ASP A 129 -13.93 2.64 8.71
C ASP A 129 -13.77 1.21 8.19
N GLU A 130 -14.52 0.83 7.15
CA GLU A 130 -14.36 -0.46 6.43
C GLU A 130 -12.95 -0.63 5.87
N ALA A 131 -12.39 0.40 5.23
CA ALA A 131 -11.04 0.37 4.68
C ALA A 131 -9.98 0.15 5.77
N ARG A 132 -10.11 0.81 6.93
CA ARG A 132 -9.16 0.64 8.04
C ARG A 132 -9.26 -0.76 8.64
N ILE A 133 -10.47 -1.30 8.82
CA ILE A 133 -10.68 -2.67 9.31
C ILE A 133 -10.04 -3.67 8.35
N PHE A 134 -10.33 -3.55 7.05
CA PHE A 134 -9.75 -4.40 6.02
C PHE A 134 -8.21 -4.35 5.98
N LEU A 135 -7.63 -3.13 6.04
CA LEU A 135 -6.18 -2.96 6.11
C LEU A 135 -5.60 -3.46 7.45
N GLY A 136 -6.39 -3.46 8.52
CA GLY A 136 -6.05 -4.03 9.82
C GLY A 136 -5.69 -5.51 9.73
N ASP A 137 -6.42 -6.30 8.95
CA ASP A 137 -6.16 -7.74 8.75
C ASP A 137 -4.77 -8.01 8.14
N ALA A 138 -4.23 -7.04 7.37
CA ALA A 138 -2.93 -7.13 6.72
C ALA A 138 -1.83 -6.31 7.42
N VAL A 139 -2.14 -5.61 8.53
CA VAL A 139 -1.26 -4.56 9.09
C VAL A 139 0.13 -5.07 9.47
N ARG A 140 0.23 -6.32 9.92
CA ARG A 140 1.53 -6.95 10.27
C ARG A 140 2.44 -7.13 9.06
N ALA A 141 1.87 -7.48 7.90
CA ALA A 141 2.64 -7.60 6.66
C ALA A 141 3.10 -6.22 6.17
N ILE A 142 2.18 -5.24 6.21
CA ILE A 142 2.43 -3.86 5.80
C ILE A 142 3.51 -3.23 6.71
N GLU A 143 3.46 -3.49 8.02
CA GLU A 143 4.50 -3.07 8.97
C GLU A 143 5.86 -3.69 8.65
N THR A 144 5.91 -4.99 8.37
CA THR A 144 7.16 -5.68 8.03
C THR A 144 7.80 -5.07 6.78
N LEU A 145 6.99 -4.84 5.74
CA LEU A 145 7.43 -4.17 4.51
C LEU A 145 7.91 -2.73 4.79
N ALA A 146 7.17 -1.96 5.58
CA ALA A 146 7.56 -0.59 5.95
C ALA A 146 8.90 -0.59 6.68
N ASP A 147 9.10 -1.48 7.65
CA ASP A 147 10.34 -1.62 8.41
C ASP A 147 11.54 -1.95 7.51
N HIS A 148 11.36 -2.83 6.51
CA HIS A 148 12.41 -3.16 5.55
C HIS A 148 12.77 -1.97 4.66
N LEU A 149 11.76 -1.28 4.12
CA LEU A 149 11.96 -0.08 3.30
C LEU A 149 12.64 1.05 4.10
N GLU A 150 12.28 1.24 5.38
CA GLU A 150 12.91 2.23 6.26
C GLU A 150 14.39 1.88 6.54
N LYS A 151 14.69 0.60 6.82
CA LYS A 151 16.08 0.13 7.01
C LYS A 151 16.93 0.36 5.75
N ALA A 152 16.33 0.25 4.58
CA ALA A 152 16.96 0.55 3.30
C ALA A 152 16.98 2.04 2.93
N ALA A 153 16.43 2.92 3.78
CA ALA A 153 16.26 4.35 3.53
C ALA A 153 15.51 4.65 2.21
N SER A 154 14.55 3.78 1.84
CA SER A 154 13.74 3.93 0.65
C SER A 154 12.66 5.01 0.84
N PRO A 155 12.49 5.97 -0.08
CA PRO A 155 11.40 6.96 -0.01
C PRO A 155 10.01 6.32 0.03
N TYR A 156 9.85 5.13 -0.59
CA TYR A 156 8.59 4.39 -0.58
C TYR A 156 8.14 3.96 0.82
N ALA A 157 9.05 3.94 1.81
CA ALA A 157 8.71 3.69 3.21
C ALA A 157 7.60 4.61 3.72
N ASN A 158 7.62 5.88 3.34
CA ASN A 158 6.62 6.87 3.78
C ASN A 158 5.20 6.51 3.30
N LEU A 159 5.08 5.94 2.11
CA LEU A 159 3.80 5.49 1.56
C LEU A 159 3.26 4.30 2.35
N VAL A 160 4.09 3.27 2.53
CA VAL A 160 3.70 2.03 3.22
C VAL A 160 3.42 2.31 4.70
N ARG A 161 4.21 3.16 5.35
CA ARG A 161 3.99 3.57 6.74
C ARG A 161 2.71 4.35 6.93
N PHE A 162 2.32 5.21 5.97
CA PHE A 162 1.03 5.88 6.01
C PHE A 162 -0.12 4.86 6.04
N VAL A 163 -0.08 3.86 5.15
CA VAL A 163 -1.09 2.80 5.08
C VAL A 163 -1.13 1.98 6.37
N GLU A 164 0.04 1.57 6.89
CA GLU A 164 0.16 0.81 8.13
C GLU A 164 -0.53 1.52 9.31
N ARG A 165 -0.25 2.81 9.49
CA ARG A 165 -0.85 3.62 10.56
C ARG A 165 -2.37 3.65 10.47
N ARG A 166 -2.94 3.66 9.26
CA ARG A 166 -4.40 3.62 9.07
C ARG A 166 -5.00 2.27 9.42
N GLY A 167 -4.36 1.17 9.03
CA GLY A 167 -4.80 -0.18 9.43
C GLY A 167 -4.74 -0.40 10.94
N ARG A 168 -3.68 0.10 11.60
CA ARG A 168 -3.46 -0.05 13.04
C ARG A 168 -4.51 0.65 13.91
N LEU A 169 -5.09 1.74 13.45
CA LEU A 169 -6.16 2.45 14.17
C LEU A 169 -7.43 1.60 14.32
N ALA A 170 -7.70 0.68 13.37
CA ALA A 170 -8.83 -0.24 13.48
C ALA A 170 -8.55 -1.36 14.47
N GLU A 171 -7.37 -2.02 14.41
CA GLU A 171 -7.01 -3.08 15.37
C GLU A 171 -7.14 -2.60 16.82
N LEU A 172 -6.63 -1.41 17.14
CA LEU A 172 -6.68 -0.85 18.48
C LEU A 172 -8.10 -0.50 18.94
N SER A 173 -8.99 -0.16 18.00
CA SER A 173 -10.41 0.11 18.28
C SER A 173 -11.15 -1.19 18.57
N THR A 174 -10.95 -2.23 17.76
CA THR A 174 -11.54 -3.57 17.95
C THR A 174 -11.04 -4.24 19.25
N MET A 175 -9.78 -4.04 19.63
CA MET A 175 -9.23 -4.55 20.89
C MET A 175 -9.82 -3.86 22.13
N LYS A 176 -10.13 -2.55 22.05
CA LYS A 176 -10.75 -1.80 23.16
C LYS A 176 -12.20 -2.20 23.39
N GLU A 177 -12.96 -2.51 22.34
CA GLU A 177 -14.36 -2.97 22.45
C GLU A 177 -14.47 -4.38 23.04
N CYS A 178 -13.42 -5.19 22.93
CA CYS A 178 -13.34 -6.55 23.49
C CYS A 178 -12.79 -6.62 24.93
N MET A 179 -12.36 -5.51 25.53
CA MET A 179 -11.95 -5.47 26.94
C MET A 179 -13.14 -5.12 27.85
N PRO A 180 -13.43 -5.92 28.90
CA PRO A 180 -14.56 -5.72 29.80
C PRO A 180 -14.44 -4.49 30.71
#